data_AF-A0A969GEK8-F1
#
_entry.id   AF-A0A969GEK8-F1
#
_cell.length_a   1.000
_cell.length_b   1.000
_cell.length_c   1.000
_cell.angle_alpha   90.00
_cell.angle_beta   90.00
_cell.angle_gamma   90.00
#
_symmetry.space_group_name_H-M   'P 1'
#
loop_
_entity.id
_entity.type
_entity.pdbx_description
1 polymer ?
#
loop_
_entity_poly.entity_id
_entity_poly.type
_entity_poly.pdbx_seq_one_letter_code
_entity_poly.pdbx_strand_id
1 'polypeptide(L)'
;MKNYFASMDTRQLITSITAGLVAGLIVIVFCISLATLIFSGEMSPYVSRGIGLFLFGGFAMSVLISIFGSLPGTAIGPQDGPAALIAVAASGISASLVGTLDSVFSTIVAAIILCSFVTGIIFS
;
A
#
# COMPACT_ATOMS: atom_id res chain seq x y z
N MET A 1 -14.30 -26.69 -13.10
CA MET A 1 -13.77 -26.12 -11.84
C MET A 1 -12.90 -27.17 -11.18
N LYS A 2 -11.58 -26.97 -11.12
CA LYS A 2 -10.63 -27.92 -10.51
C LYS A 2 -10.70 -27.73 -9.00
N ASN A 3 -11.02 -28.77 -8.23
CA ASN A 3 -11.20 -28.71 -6.78
C ASN A 3 -9.87 -28.47 -6.06
N TYR A 4 -9.44 -27.21 -5.90
CA TYR A 4 -8.22 -26.81 -5.18
C TYR A 4 -8.23 -27.22 -3.70
N PHE A 5 -9.42 -27.34 -3.09
CA PHE A 5 -9.57 -27.69 -1.68
C PHE A 5 -9.35 -29.18 -1.38
N ALA A 6 -9.42 -30.06 -2.39
CA ALA A 6 -9.29 -31.51 -2.21
C ALA A 6 -7.83 -32.02 -2.19
N SER A 7 -6.85 -31.15 -2.48
CA SER A 7 -5.42 -31.50 -2.54
C SER A 7 -4.54 -30.68 -1.60
N MET A 8 -5.11 -30.06 -0.56
CA MET A 8 -4.32 -29.30 0.42
C MET A 8 -3.50 -30.25 1.29
N ASP A 9 -2.32 -30.61 0.82
CA ASP A 9 -1.31 -31.29 1.62
C ASP A 9 -0.92 -30.38 2.80
N THR A 10 -0.94 -30.90 4.03
CA THR A 10 -0.59 -30.15 5.24
C THR A 10 0.76 -29.46 5.12
N ARG A 11 1.72 -30.07 4.40
CA ARG A 11 3.00 -29.43 4.10
C ARG A 11 2.85 -28.15 3.27
N GLN A 12 2.00 -28.18 2.26
CA GLN A 12 1.76 -27.03 1.39
C GLN A 12 1.10 -25.89 2.16
N LEU A 13 0.16 -26.18 3.06
CA LEU A 13 -0.43 -25.18 3.96
C LEU A 13 0.61 -24.48 4.82
N ILE A 14 1.48 -25.25 5.48
CA ILE A 14 2.56 -24.69 6.31
C ILE A 14 3.47 -23.80 5.46
N THR A 15 3.93 -24.29 4.30
CA THR A 15 4.79 -23.51 3.40
C THR A 15 4.11 -22.22 2.92
N SER A 16 2.83 -22.27 2.55
CA SER A 16 2.08 -21.10 2.10
C SER A 16 1.88 -20.06 3.21
N ILE A 17 1.59 -20.49 4.44
CA ILE A 17 1.48 -19.58 5.59
C ILE A 17 2.83 -18.93 5.89
N THR A 18 3.92 -19.71 5.89
CA THR A 18 5.27 -19.17 6.12
C THR A 18 5.66 -18.17 5.02
N ALA A 19 5.41 -18.49 3.76
CA ALA A 19 5.68 -17.59 2.64
C ALA A 19 4.87 -16.29 2.74
N GLY A 20 3.57 -16.40 3.08
CA GLY A 20 2.70 -15.24 3.30
C GLY A 20 3.16 -14.36 4.46
N LEU A 21 3.63 -14.97 5.55
CA LEU A 21 4.14 -14.24 6.72
C LEU A 21 5.43 -13.48 6.39
N VAL A 22 6.37 -14.13 5.68
CA VAL A 22 7.61 -13.48 5.23
C VAL A 22 7.29 -12.33 4.26
N ALA A 23 6.43 -12.58 3.26
CA ALA A 23 6.01 -11.54 2.32
C ALA A 23 5.30 -10.38 3.03
N GLY A 24 4.43 -10.68 4.00
CA GLY A 24 3.74 -9.67 4.81
C GLY A 24 4.70 -8.81 5.62
N LEU A 25 5.72 -9.41 6.26
CA LEU A 25 6.75 -8.65 6.97
C LEU A 25 7.53 -7.72 6.03
N ILE A 26 7.87 -8.19 4.84
CA ILE A 26 8.52 -7.35 3.81
C ILE A 26 7.59 -6.18 3.46
N VAL A 27 6.32 -6.43 3.18
CA VAL A 27 5.35 -5.38 2.86
C VAL A 27 5.19 -4.37 3.99
N ILE A 28 5.19 -4.80 5.26
CA ILE A 28 5.13 -3.89 6.42
C ILE A 28 6.32 -2.93 6.42
N VAL A 29 7.53 -3.44 6.24
CA VAL A 29 8.75 -2.62 6.18
C VAL A 29 8.69 -1.64 5.00
N PHE A 30 8.20 -2.08 3.85
CA PHE A 30 7.98 -1.21 2.68
C PHE A 30 6.94 -0.13 2.96
N CYS A 31 5.78 -0.47 3.53
CA CYS A 31 4.76 0.50 3.90
C CYS A 31 5.30 1.59 4.82
N ILE A 32 6.08 1.21 5.84
CA ILE A 32 6.72 2.17 6.76
C ILE A 32 7.70 3.06 5.99
N SER A 33 8.58 2.47 5.19
CA SER A 33 9.63 3.20 4.47
C SER A 33 9.08 4.16 3.41
N LEU A 34 8.03 3.76 2.69
CA LEU A 34 7.42 4.61 1.67
C LEU A 34 6.54 5.70 2.30
N ALA A 35 5.85 5.39 3.41
CA ALA A 35 5.11 6.41 4.14
C ALA A 35 6.05 7.47 4.76
N THR A 36 7.19 7.07 5.33
CA THR A 36 8.17 8.02 5.86
C THR A 36 8.78 8.88 4.76
N LEU A 37 8.99 8.33 3.57
CA LEU A 37 9.44 9.08 2.40
C LEU A 37 8.41 10.15 1.99
N ILE A 38 7.13 9.78 1.85
CA ILE A 38 6.06 10.67 1.39
C ILE A 38 5.75 11.77 2.41
N PHE A 39 5.70 11.43 3.70
CA PHE A 39 5.36 12.36 4.78
C PHE A 39 6.62 12.91 5.48
N SER A 40 7.75 13.02 4.79
CA SER A 40 8.98 13.60 5.33
C SER A 40 8.93 15.14 5.43
N GLY A 41 9.94 15.74 6.06
CA GLY A 41 10.08 17.20 6.15
C GLY A 41 8.97 17.86 7.00
N GLU A 42 8.28 18.84 6.42
CA GLU A 42 7.20 19.60 7.07
C GLU A 42 5.99 18.72 7.43
N MET A 43 5.82 17.59 6.73
CA MET A 43 4.76 16.60 7.00
C MET A 43 5.17 15.55 8.04
N SER A 44 6.36 15.67 8.64
CA SER A 44 6.85 14.71 9.65
C SER A 44 5.90 14.47 10.83
N PRO A 45 5.09 15.44 11.32
CA PRO A 45 4.09 15.17 12.36
C PRO A 45 3.01 14.17 11.95
N TYR A 46 2.81 13.96 10.65
CA TYR A 46 1.77 13.08 10.09
C TYR A 46 2.30 11.70 9.67
N VAL A 47 3.60 11.43 9.83
CA VAL A 47 4.22 10.15 9.45
C VAL A 47 3.49 8.96 10.07
N SER A 48 3.18 9.02 11.37
CA SER A 48 2.45 7.93 12.05
C SER A 48 1.07 7.67 11.44
N ARG A 49 0.36 8.72 11.00
CA ARG A 49 -0.93 8.59 10.30
C ARG A 49 -0.74 8.02 8.89
N GLY A 50 0.29 8.48 8.18
CA GLY A 50 0.68 7.97 6.86
C GLY A 50 1.04 6.49 6.88
N ILE A 51 1.80 6.04 7.88
CA ILE A 51 2.13 4.62 8.08
C ILE A 51 0.85 3.81 8.27
N GLY A 52 -0.07 4.28 9.13
CA GLY A 52 -1.36 3.63 9.33
C GLY A 52 -2.17 3.49 8.04
N LEU A 53 -2.20 4.55 7.22
CA LEU A 53 -2.86 4.54 5.92
C LEU A 53 -2.28 3.49 4.96
N PHE A 54 -0.96 3.42 4.84
CA PHE A 54 -0.27 2.48 3.95
C PHE A 54 -0.42 1.03 4.42
N LEU A 55 -0.30 0.78 5.74
CA LEU A 55 -0.52 -0.55 6.32
C LEU A 55 -1.95 -1.03 6.12
N PHE A 56 -2.94 -0.17 6.40
CA PHE A 56 -4.34 -0.52 6.20
C PHE A 56 -4.68 -0.73 4.72
N GLY A 57 -4.20 0.14 3.84
CA GLY A 57 -4.39 0.01 2.40
C GLY A 57 -3.77 -1.29 1.84
N GLY A 58 -2.52 -1.59 2.23
CA GLY A 58 -1.84 -2.83 1.85
C GLY A 58 -2.56 -4.07 2.37
N PHE A 59 -3.05 -4.05 3.61
CA PHE A 59 -3.85 -5.12 4.18
C PHE A 59 -5.17 -5.32 3.43
N ALA A 60 -5.95 -4.25 3.23
CA ALA A 60 -7.23 -4.31 2.54
C ALA A 60 -7.07 -4.84 1.11
N MET A 61 -6.07 -4.36 0.37
CA MET A 61 -5.76 -4.84 -0.98
C MET A 61 -5.32 -6.30 -0.99
N SER A 62 -4.52 -6.73 -0.01
CA SER A 62 -4.10 -8.13 0.11
C SER A 62 -5.29 -9.06 0.35
N VAL A 63 -6.25 -8.66 1.19
CA VAL A 63 -7.50 -9.41 1.42
C VAL A 63 -8.32 -9.48 0.13
N LEU A 64 -8.51 -8.35 -0.56
CA LEU A 64 -9.27 -8.31 -1.81
C LEU A 64 -8.65 -9.22 -2.88
N ILE A 65 -7.34 -9.15 -3.09
CA ILE A 65 -6.65 -10.01 -4.07
C ILE A 65 -6.60 -11.47 -3.64
N SER A 66 -6.52 -11.76 -2.35
CA SER A 66 -6.61 -13.15 -1.88
C SER A 66 -7.96 -13.79 -2.19
N ILE A 67 -9.04 -13.00 -2.30
CA ILE A 67 -10.39 -13.48 -2.56
C ILE A 67 -10.72 -13.46 -4.06
N PHE A 68 -10.41 -12.34 -4.73
CA PHE A 68 -10.81 -12.06 -6.12
C PHE A 68 -9.68 -12.26 -7.14
N GLY A 69 -8.44 -12.44 -6.69
CA GLY A 69 -7.28 -12.56 -7.56
C GLY A 69 -7.29 -13.85 -8.37
N SER A 70 -6.83 -13.74 -9.61
CA SER A 70 -6.74 -14.86 -10.57
C SER A 70 -5.36 -15.51 -10.62
N LEU A 71 -4.33 -14.89 -10.01
CA LEU A 71 -2.95 -15.38 -10.01
C LEU A 71 -2.55 -15.96 -8.64
N PRO A 72 -2.23 -17.26 -8.56
CA PRO A 72 -1.76 -17.88 -7.33
C PRO A 72 -0.35 -17.39 -6.98
N GLY A 73 -0.13 -17.10 -5.69
CA GLY A 73 1.18 -16.69 -5.17
C GLY A 73 1.57 -15.23 -5.46
N THR A 74 0.65 -14.41 -5.96
CA THR A 74 0.90 -12.98 -6.14
C THR A 74 0.94 -12.25 -4.81
N ALA A 75 1.98 -11.45 -4.60
CA ALA A 75 2.05 -10.47 -3.51
C ALA A 75 1.68 -9.08 -4.05
N ILE A 76 0.84 -8.36 -3.31
CA ILE A 76 0.54 -6.96 -3.57
C ILE A 76 1.11 -6.10 -2.45
N GLY A 77 1.53 -4.90 -2.81
CA GLY A 77 1.89 -3.87 -1.86
C GLY A 77 2.15 -2.54 -2.57
N PRO A 78 2.37 -1.48 -1.79
CA PRO A 78 2.91 -0.22 -2.28
C PRO A 78 4.19 -0.44 -3.11
N GLN A 79 4.39 0.39 -4.14
CA GLN A 79 5.50 0.29 -5.09
C GLN A 79 6.42 1.50 -4.98
N ASP A 80 7.72 1.27 -5.10
CA ASP A 80 8.78 2.28 -4.87
C ASP A 80 8.69 3.44 -5.87
N GLY A 81 8.50 3.12 -7.15
CA GLY A 81 8.42 4.10 -8.24
C GLY A 81 7.26 5.09 -8.05
N PRO A 82 6.00 4.62 -7.95
CA PRO A 82 4.86 5.48 -7.65
C PRO A 82 5.00 6.25 -6.33
N ALA A 83 5.54 5.64 -5.27
CA ALA A 83 5.72 6.31 -3.99
C ALA A 83 6.74 7.46 -4.06
N ALA A 84 7.84 7.30 -4.80
CA ALA A 84 8.81 8.37 -5.01
C ALA A 84 8.19 9.57 -5.74
N LEU A 85 7.37 9.32 -6.78
CA LEU A 85 6.63 10.38 -7.48
C LEU A 85 5.63 11.09 -6.56
N ILE A 86 4.91 10.33 -5.73
CA ILE A 86 3.98 10.88 -4.74
C ILE A 86 4.72 11.72 -3.70
N ALA A 87 5.92 11.32 -3.26
CA ALA A 87 6.72 12.09 -2.32
C ALA A 87 7.15 13.45 -2.90
N VAL A 88 7.56 13.48 -4.17
CA VAL A 88 7.85 14.74 -4.89
C VAL A 88 6.59 15.60 -5.00
N ALA A 89 5.45 15.00 -5.35
CA ALA A 89 4.17 15.71 -5.41
C ALA A 89 3.75 16.27 -4.04
N ALA A 90 3.94 15.50 -2.97
CA ALA A 90 3.63 15.91 -1.60
C ALA A 90 4.46 17.13 -1.15
N SER A 91 5.75 17.16 -1.52
CA SER A 91 6.61 18.33 -1.32
C SER A 91 6.09 19.55 -2.09
N GLY A 92 5.73 19.37 -3.37
CA GLY A 92 5.15 20.44 -4.19
C GLY A 92 3.83 20.99 -3.64
N ILE A 93 2.95 20.11 -3.14
CA ILE A 93 1.69 20.50 -2.49
C ILE A 93 1.97 21.28 -1.21
N SER A 94 2.91 20.82 -0.37
CA SER A 94 3.27 21.49 0.88
C SER A 94 3.82 22.90 0.64
N ALA A 95 4.64 23.06 -0.41
CA ALA A 95 5.20 24.36 -0.78
C ALA A 95 4.18 25.33 -1.39
N SER A 96 3.13 24.82 -2.05
CA SER A 96 2.18 25.64 -2.83
C SER A 96 0.88 25.96 -2.10
N LEU A 97 0.45 25.10 -1.18
CA LEU A 97 -0.83 25.24 -0.52
C LEU A 97 -0.72 26.15 0.70
N VAL A 98 -1.39 27.29 0.66
CA VAL A 98 -1.55 28.17 1.83
C VAL A 98 -2.67 27.62 2.70
N GLY A 99 -2.33 26.97 3.82
CA GLY A 99 -3.31 26.34 4.70
C GLY A 99 -2.69 25.78 5.99
N THR A 100 -3.47 25.03 6.75
CA THR A 100 -2.98 24.31 7.93
C THR A 100 -2.29 23.01 7.50
N LEU A 101 -1.43 22.46 8.35
CA LEU A 101 -0.78 21.17 8.05
C LEU A 101 -1.82 20.04 7.86
N ASP A 102 -2.97 20.09 8.52
CA ASP A 102 -4.06 19.13 8.33
C ASP A 102 -4.70 19.22 6.93
N SER A 103 -4.83 20.43 6.37
CA SER A 103 -5.37 20.61 5.02
C SER A 103 -4.37 20.15 3.96
N VAL A 104 -3.07 20.39 4.17
CA VAL A 104 -1.99 19.86 3.32
C VAL A 104 -1.99 18.34 3.35
N PHE A 105 -2.01 17.73 4.55
CA PHE A 105 -2.07 16.28 4.71
C PHE A 105 -3.28 15.67 3.99
N SER A 106 -4.47 16.24 4.19
CA SER A 106 -5.70 15.76 3.55
C SER A 106 -5.62 15.84 2.03
N THR A 107 -4.97 16.88 1.48
CA THR A 107 -4.77 17.06 0.04
C THR A 107 -3.81 16.00 -0.52
N ILE A 108 -2.72 15.72 0.18
CA ILE A 108 -1.77 14.65 -0.20
C ILE A 108 -2.49 13.30 -0.21
N VAL A 109 -3.25 12.99 0.84
CA VAL A 109 -4.03 11.74 0.93
C VAL A 109 -5.07 11.65 -0.20
N ALA A 110 -5.78 12.75 -0.49
CA ALA A 110 -6.73 12.78 -1.60
C ALA A 110 -6.05 12.53 -2.95
N ALA A 111 -4.86 13.08 -3.18
CA ALA A 111 -4.08 12.83 -4.38
C ALA A 111 -3.66 11.35 -4.50
N ILE A 112 -3.20 10.73 -3.39
CA ILE A 112 -2.87 9.29 -3.36
C ILE A 112 -4.08 8.45 -3.73
N ILE A 113 -5.23 8.72 -3.10
CA ILE A 113 -6.48 8.00 -3.34
C ILE A 113 -6.90 8.15 -4.81
N LEU A 114 -6.95 9.38 -5.31
CA LEU A 114 -7.39 9.67 -6.67
C LEU A 114 -6.49 9.00 -7.72
N CYS A 115 -5.16 9.10 -7.57
CA CYS A 115 -4.21 8.41 -8.44
C CYS A 115 -4.38 6.88 -8.37
N SER A 116 -4.59 6.32 -7.19
CA SER A 116 -4.79 4.87 -7.01
C SER A 116 -6.06 4.38 -7.69
N PHE A 117 -7.17 5.11 -7.54
CA PHE A 117 -8.44 4.80 -8.19
C PHE A 117 -8.36 4.93 -9.71
N VAL A 118 -7.79 6.04 -10.21
CA VAL A 118 -7.63 6.26 -11.65
C VAL A 118 -6.75 5.17 -12.26
N THR A 119 -5.64 4.81 -11.60
CA THR A 119 -4.80 3.68 -12.03
C THR A 119 -5.60 2.38 -12.03
N GLY A 120 -6.34 2.09 -10.96
CA GLY A 120 -7.19 0.90 -10.89
C GLY A 120 -8.20 0.82 -12.03
N ILE A 121 -8.87 1.92 -12.38
CA ILE A 121 -9.87 1.98 -13.46
C ILE A 121 -9.22 1.82 -14.84
N ILE A 122 -8.05 2.42 -15.06
CA ILE A 122 -7.37 2.36 -16.37
C ILE A 122 -6.82 0.94 -16.64
N PHE A 123 -6.40 0.23 -15.60
CA PHE A 123 -5.75 -1.07 -15.71
C PHE A 123 -6.62 -2.26 -15.25
N SER A 124 -7.92 -2.05 -14.94
CA SER A 124 -8.88 -3.10 -14.57
C SER A 124 -9.33 -3.96 -15.74
#